data_AF-G3V277-F1
#
_entry.id   AF-G3V277-F1
#
_cell.length_a   1.000
_cell.length_b   1.000
_cell.length_c   1.000
_cell.angle_alpha   90.00
_cell.angle_beta   90.00
_cell.angle_gamma   90.00
#
_symmetry.space_group_name_H-M   'P 1'
#
loop_
_entity.id
_entity.type
_entity.pdbx_description
1 polymer ?
#
loop_
_entity_poly.entity_id
_entity_poly.type
_entity_poly.pdbx_seq_one_letter_code
_entity_poly.pdbx_strand_id
1 'polypeptide(L)'
;MPNSEPASLLELFNSIATQGELVRSLKAGNASKDEIDSAVKMLVSLKMSYKAAAGEDYKADCPPGNPAPTSNHGPDATEAEEDFVDPWTVQTSSAKGIDYDKLIVRFGSSKIDKELINRIERATGQRPHHFLRRGIFFSHRDMNQVLDAYENKKPFYLYTGRGPSSEAMHVGHLIPFIFTKWLQDVFNVPLVIQMTDDEKYLWKDLTLDQAY
;
A
#
# COMPACT_ATOMS: atom_id res chain seq x y z
N MET A 1 -2.16 -8.27 50.63
CA MET A 1 -2.08 -8.61 49.19
C MET A 1 -2.27 -7.31 48.44
N PRO A 2 -1.27 -6.74 47.77
CA PRO A 2 -1.48 -5.50 47.02
C PRO A 2 -2.31 -5.82 45.78
N ASN A 3 -3.48 -5.20 45.69
CA ASN A 3 -4.36 -5.19 44.52
C ASN A 3 -3.56 -4.63 43.32
N SER A 4 -3.45 -5.40 42.25
CA SER A 4 -3.00 -4.90 40.95
C SER A 4 -4.12 -4.03 40.36
N GLU A 5 -4.01 -2.71 40.51
CA GLU A 5 -4.84 -1.76 39.76
C GLU A 5 -4.65 -1.99 38.25
N PRO A 6 -5.70 -1.81 37.42
CA PRO A 6 -5.55 -1.85 35.98
C PRO A 6 -4.59 -0.73 35.55
N ALA A 7 -3.53 -1.08 34.81
CA ALA A 7 -2.55 -0.13 34.30
C ALA A 7 -3.26 1.09 33.69
N SER A 8 -2.90 2.28 34.17
CA SER A 8 -3.55 3.50 33.71
C SER A 8 -3.27 3.70 32.22
N LEU A 9 -4.25 4.28 31.52
CA LEU A 9 -4.18 4.51 30.07
C LEU A 9 -2.93 5.33 29.69
N LEU A 10 -2.47 6.21 30.59
CA LEU A 10 -1.22 6.97 30.49
C LEU A 10 0.05 6.11 30.63
N GLU A 11 0.08 5.13 31.54
CA GLU A 11 1.22 4.19 31.65
C GLU A 11 1.37 3.35 30.39
N LEU A 12 0.25 2.97 29.80
CA LEU A 12 0.25 2.15 28.60
C LEU A 12 0.64 2.97 27.36
N PHE A 13 0.23 4.24 27.30
CA PHE A 13 0.73 5.21 26.32
C PHE A 13 2.24 5.38 26.37
N ASN A 14 2.78 5.64 27.58
CA ASN A 14 4.22 5.82 27.78
C ASN A 14 5.00 4.55 27.43
N SER A 15 4.47 3.38 27.79
CA SER A 15 5.08 2.08 27.48
C SER A 15 5.17 1.83 25.96
N ILE A 16 4.17 2.25 25.18
CA ILE A 16 4.20 2.17 23.71
C ILE A 16 5.28 3.10 23.14
N ALA A 17 5.37 4.32 23.65
CA ALA A 17 6.39 5.29 23.22
C ALA A 17 7.81 4.74 23.48
N THR A 18 8.07 4.23 24.68
CA THR A 18 9.35 3.62 25.06
C THR A 18 9.67 2.40 24.20
N GLN A 19 8.70 1.51 23.98
CA GLN A 19 8.91 0.31 23.17
C GLN A 19 9.14 0.65 21.68
N GLY A 20 8.50 1.70 21.16
CA GLY A 20 8.73 2.20 19.81
C GLY A 20 10.15 2.77 19.62
N GLU A 21 10.66 3.48 20.62
CA GLU A 21 12.05 3.98 20.62
C GLU A 21 13.08 2.85 20.71
N LEU A 22 12.78 1.81 21.51
CA LEU A 22 13.61 0.62 21.56
C LEU A 22 13.71 -0.07 20.20
N VAL A 23 12.58 -0.24 19.48
CA VAL A 23 12.59 -0.82 18.12
C VAL A 23 13.41 0.04 17.16
N ARG A 24 13.33 1.38 17.24
CA ARG A 24 14.15 2.28 16.42
C ARG A 24 15.64 2.14 16.75
N SER A 25 15.98 2.09 18.03
CA SER A 25 17.36 1.94 18.52
C SER A 25 17.97 0.60 18.11
N LEU A 26 17.22 -0.50 18.23
CA LEU A 26 17.67 -1.84 17.82
C LEU A 26 17.90 -1.93 16.30
N LYS A 27 17.04 -1.29 15.50
CA LYS A 27 17.21 -1.19 14.05
C LYS A 27 18.41 -0.33 13.66
N ALA A 28 18.62 0.80 14.34
CA ALA A 28 19.77 1.68 14.10
C ALA A 28 21.11 1.06 14.54
N GLY A 29 21.08 0.21 15.58
CA GLY A 29 22.23 -0.48 16.13
C GLY A 29 22.57 -1.82 15.44
N ASN A 30 21.86 -2.21 14.38
CA ASN A 30 21.99 -3.53 13.74
C ASN A 30 21.94 -4.70 14.75
N ALA A 31 21.02 -4.63 15.71
CA ALA A 31 20.76 -5.72 16.64
C ALA A 31 20.32 -7.00 15.91
N SER A 32 20.34 -8.14 16.59
CA SER A 32 19.95 -9.40 15.96
C SER A 32 18.47 -9.37 15.54
N LYS A 33 18.16 -10.11 14.46
CA LYS A 33 16.79 -10.20 13.92
C LYS A 33 15.80 -10.68 14.99
N ASP A 34 16.20 -11.64 15.82
CA ASP A 34 15.38 -12.18 16.91
C ASP A 34 15.04 -11.13 17.97
N GLU A 35 16.00 -10.24 18.30
CA GLU A 35 15.78 -9.15 19.25
C GLU A 35 14.83 -8.09 18.68
N ILE A 36 14.97 -7.76 17.39
CA ILE A 36 14.07 -6.82 16.70
C ILE A 36 12.65 -7.40 16.63
N ASP A 37 12.50 -8.67 16.24
CA ASP A 37 11.20 -9.32 16.08
C ASP A 37 10.48 -9.48 17.43
N SER A 38 11.21 -9.84 18.48
CA SER A 38 10.68 -9.87 19.86
C SER A 38 10.19 -8.49 20.30
N ALA A 39 10.99 -7.44 20.04
CA ALA A 39 10.62 -6.08 20.40
C ALA A 39 9.41 -5.55 19.60
N VAL A 40 9.30 -5.89 18.31
CA VAL A 40 8.16 -5.54 17.45
C VAL A 40 6.89 -6.29 17.90
N LYS A 41 6.99 -7.57 18.24
CA LYS A 41 5.87 -8.35 18.77
C LYS A 41 5.31 -7.75 20.06
N MET A 42 6.19 -7.31 20.97
CA MET A 42 5.79 -6.59 22.18
C MET A 42 5.12 -5.25 21.86
N LEU A 43 5.65 -4.48 20.89
CA LEU A 43 5.06 -3.22 20.47
C LEU A 43 3.63 -3.39 19.93
N VAL A 44 3.40 -4.43 19.13
CA VAL A 44 2.06 -4.75 18.60
C VAL A 44 1.10 -5.12 19.73
N SER A 45 1.54 -5.96 20.68
CA SER A 45 0.72 -6.36 21.84
C SER A 45 0.32 -5.16 22.72
N LEU A 46 1.25 -4.22 22.94
CA LEU A 46 0.98 -3.00 23.69
C LEU A 46 -0.03 -2.11 22.95
N LYS A 47 0.11 -1.93 21.64
CA LYS A 47 -0.86 -1.15 20.83
C LYS A 47 -2.26 -1.77 20.84
N MET A 48 -2.37 -3.10 20.80
CA MET A 48 -3.66 -3.79 20.94
C MET A 48 -4.28 -3.57 22.32
N SER A 49 -3.46 -3.61 23.38
CA SER A 49 -3.91 -3.36 24.75
C SER A 49 -4.37 -1.92 24.94
N TYR A 50 -3.72 -0.95 24.28
CA TYR A 50 -4.12 0.46 24.26
C TYR A 50 -5.45 0.65 23.57
N LYS A 51 -5.61 0.06 22.38
CA LYS A 51 -6.86 0.11 21.63
C LYS A 51 -8.02 -0.48 22.45
N ALA A 52 -7.78 -1.58 23.16
CA ALA A 52 -8.78 -2.21 24.01
C ALA A 52 -9.18 -1.34 25.22
N ALA A 53 -8.23 -0.59 25.80
CA ALA A 53 -8.47 0.24 26.99
C ALA A 53 -8.99 1.65 26.65
N ALA A 54 -8.51 2.26 25.56
CA ALA A 54 -8.82 3.62 25.16
C ALA A 54 -9.98 3.72 24.15
N GLY A 55 -10.30 2.61 23.46
CA GLY A 55 -11.23 2.61 22.34
C GLY A 55 -10.68 3.25 21.06
N GLU A 56 -9.47 3.79 21.11
CA GLU A 56 -8.79 4.47 20.00
C GLU A 56 -7.37 3.92 19.80
N ASP A 57 -6.87 4.00 18.57
CA ASP A 57 -5.50 3.58 18.25
C ASP A 57 -4.46 4.56 18.82
N TYR A 58 -3.27 4.05 19.15
CA TYR A 58 -2.17 4.86 19.68
C TYR A 58 -1.72 5.93 18.67
N LYS A 59 -1.79 7.21 19.08
CA LYS A 59 -1.26 8.37 18.35
C LYS A 59 -0.18 9.04 19.21
N ALA A 60 1.06 9.08 18.73
CA ALA A 60 2.20 9.56 19.52
C ALA A 60 2.06 11.01 20.01
N ASP A 61 1.30 11.85 19.30
CA ASP A 61 1.15 13.28 19.58
C ASP A 61 -0.05 13.61 20.48
N CYS A 62 -0.84 12.61 20.88
CA CYS A 62 -2.05 12.82 21.69
C CYS A 62 -2.00 11.98 22.99
N PRO A 63 -1.26 12.45 24.02
CA PRO A 63 -1.23 11.77 25.30
C PRO A 63 -2.60 11.87 25.98
N PRO A 64 -3.11 10.76 26.53
CA PRO A 64 -4.40 10.74 27.21
C PRO A 64 -4.31 11.51 28.53
N GLY A 65 -5.00 12.66 28.59
CA GLY A 65 -5.22 13.39 29.86
C GLY A 65 -4.84 14.86 29.92
N ASN A 66 -4.58 15.58 28.80
CA ASN A 66 -4.34 17.02 28.88
C ASN A 66 -5.53 17.85 28.31
N PRO A 67 -6.30 18.57 29.14
CA PRO A 67 -7.34 19.49 28.67
C PRO A 67 -6.77 20.91 28.50
N ALA A 68 -6.60 21.39 27.28
CA ALA A 68 -6.43 22.83 26.99
C ALA A 68 -6.60 23.14 25.49
N PRO A 69 -6.97 24.39 25.12
CA PRO A 69 -8.24 25.04 25.40
C PRO A 69 -9.04 25.24 24.10
N THR A 70 -10.36 25.23 24.25
CA THR A 70 -11.36 25.53 23.23
C THR A 70 -11.07 26.83 22.47
N SER A 71 -10.90 26.75 21.15
CA SER A 71 -11.23 27.85 20.26
C SER A 71 -12.32 27.38 19.30
N ASN A 72 -13.45 28.08 19.35
CA ASN A 72 -14.65 27.82 18.56
C ASN A 72 -14.36 27.95 17.06
N HIS A 73 -14.49 26.86 16.32
CA HIS A 73 -15.08 26.87 14.99
C HIS A 73 -16.14 25.77 14.93
N GLY A 74 -17.24 26.04 14.21
CA GLY A 74 -18.49 25.25 14.18
C GLY A 74 -18.33 23.80 13.70
N PRO A 75 -19.44 23.06 13.47
CA PRO A 75 -19.41 21.61 13.29
C PRO A 75 -18.79 21.30 11.94
N ASP A 76 -17.46 21.19 11.91
CA ASP A 76 -16.72 20.80 10.71
C ASP A 76 -16.27 19.35 10.85
N ALA A 77 -16.27 18.71 9.68
CA ALA A 77 -16.24 17.28 9.45
C ALA A 77 -15.36 16.49 10.42
N THR A 78 -15.89 15.37 10.91
CA THR A 78 -15.10 14.19 11.26
C THR A 78 -13.98 14.03 10.24
N GLU A 79 -12.72 14.25 10.64
CA GLU A 79 -11.56 13.90 9.84
C GLU A 79 -11.67 12.41 9.53
N ALA A 80 -12.16 12.09 8.33
CA ALA A 80 -12.20 10.72 7.86
C ALA A 80 -10.76 10.24 7.78
N GLU A 81 -10.43 9.16 8.49
CA GLU A 81 -9.14 8.49 8.36
C GLU A 81 -8.77 8.31 6.88
N GLU A 82 -7.59 8.78 6.50
CA GLU A 82 -7.12 8.74 5.13
C GLU A 82 -6.75 7.29 4.72
N ASP A 83 -7.11 6.89 3.50
CA ASP A 83 -6.76 5.58 2.96
C ASP A 83 -5.24 5.38 2.91
N PHE A 84 -4.71 4.27 3.40
CA PHE A 84 -3.27 3.97 3.31
C PHE A 84 -3.00 2.97 2.18
N VAL A 85 -2.08 3.32 1.27
CA VAL A 85 -1.72 2.47 0.14
C VAL A 85 -0.21 2.57 -0.09
N ASP A 86 0.49 1.45 0.05
CA ASP A 86 1.90 1.29 -0.32
C ASP A 86 2.11 -0.10 -0.96
N PRO A 87 3.35 -0.47 -1.37
CA PRO A 87 3.62 -1.78 -1.97
C PRO A 87 3.34 -3.01 -1.09
N TRP A 88 3.17 -2.84 0.22
CA TRP A 88 2.97 -3.94 1.18
C TRP A 88 1.58 -3.97 1.80
N THR A 89 0.94 -2.81 1.95
CA THR A 89 -0.25 -2.61 2.75
C THR A 89 -1.27 -1.72 2.04
N VAL A 90 -2.52 -2.17 2.04
CA VAL A 90 -3.69 -1.40 1.62
C VAL A 90 -4.68 -1.41 2.78
N GLN A 91 -5.03 -0.24 3.30
CA GLN A 91 -5.96 -0.07 4.41
C GLN A 91 -6.93 1.08 4.14
N THR A 92 -8.17 0.90 4.55
CA THR A 92 -9.22 1.92 4.49
C THR A 92 -10.25 1.62 5.58
N SER A 93 -10.79 2.67 6.18
CA SER A 93 -11.92 2.59 7.10
C SER A 93 -13.28 2.58 6.36
N SER A 94 -13.27 2.84 5.04
CA SER A 94 -14.46 2.90 4.20
C SER A 94 -14.91 1.51 3.73
N ALA A 95 -16.17 1.16 4.03
CA ALA A 95 -16.79 -0.05 3.49
C ALA A 95 -16.95 -0.04 1.95
N LYS A 96 -16.84 1.14 1.30
CA LYS A 96 -16.85 1.27 -0.16
C LYS A 96 -15.50 0.95 -0.80
N GLY A 97 -14.47 0.70 0.02
CA GLY A 97 -13.09 0.56 -0.44
C GLY A 97 -12.40 1.91 -0.59
N ILE A 98 -11.24 1.87 -1.25
CA ILE A 98 -10.33 3.00 -1.46
C ILE A 98 -10.97 4.08 -2.35
N ASP A 99 -10.81 5.34 -1.98
CA ASP A 99 -11.11 6.49 -2.83
C ASP A 99 -10.00 6.68 -3.88
N TYR A 100 -10.19 6.02 -5.03
CA TYR A 100 -9.21 6.02 -6.11
C TYR A 100 -9.01 7.40 -6.77
N ASP A 101 -9.98 8.31 -6.69
CA ASP A 101 -9.82 9.66 -7.24
C ASP A 101 -8.92 10.51 -6.33
N LYS A 102 -9.06 10.39 -5.00
CA LYS A 102 -8.08 10.95 -4.06
C LYS A 102 -6.69 10.34 -4.22
N LEU A 103 -6.61 9.03 -4.46
CA LEU A 103 -5.34 8.33 -4.64
C LEU A 103 -4.57 8.83 -5.88
N ILE A 104 -5.28 9.15 -6.97
CA ILE A 104 -4.69 9.79 -8.16
C ILE A 104 -4.03 11.11 -7.79
N VAL A 105 -4.72 11.97 -7.05
CA VAL A 105 -4.19 13.28 -6.62
C VAL A 105 -2.99 13.09 -5.71
N ARG A 106 -3.09 12.21 -4.70
CA ARG A 106 -2.01 11.96 -3.73
C ARG A 106 -0.72 11.48 -4.41
N PHE A 107 -0.83 10.54 -5.34
CA PHE A 107 0.34 10.06 -6.06
C PHE A 107 0.73 10.96 -7.23
N GLY A 108 -0.10 11.94 -7.63
CA GLY A 108 0.17 12.83 -8.74
C GLY A 108 0.18 12.11 -10.10
N SER A 109 -0.69 11.12 -10.27
CA SER A 109 -0.91 10.43 -11.56
C SER A 109 -2.05 11.08 -12.34
N SER A 110 -2.34 10.56 -13.54
CA SER A 110 -3.43 11.03 -14.40
C SER A 110 -4.57 10.01 -14.47
N LYS A 111 -5.81 10.48 -14.44
CA LYS A 111 -6.99 9.63 -14.65
C LYS A 111 -7.02 9.12 -16.09
N ILE A 112 -7.36 7.84 -16.27
CA ILE A 112 -7.73 7.30 -17.58
C ILE A 112 -9.16 7.74 -17.88
N ASP A 113 -9.32 8.70 -18.79
CA ASP A 113 -10.62 9.20 -19.23
C ASP A 113 -11.11 8.50 -20.51
N LYS A 114 -12.30 8.89 -20.97
CA LYS A 114 -12.88 8.36 -22.20
C LYS A 114 -12.07 8.73 -23.45
N GLU A 115 -11.39 9.88 -23.44
CA GLU A 115 -10.62 10.33 -24.59
C GLU A 115 -9.41 9.41 -24.81
N LEU A 116 -8.68 9.10 -23.74
CA LEU A 116 -7.56 8.17 -23.75
C LEU A 116 -8.01 6.76 -24.14
N ILE A 117 -9.15 6.28 -23.60
CA ILE A 117 -9.71 4.97 -23.99
C ILE A 117 -10.02 4.92 -25.48
N ASN A 118 -10.65 5.96 -26.02
CA ASN A 118 -10.97 6.05 -27.44
C ASN A 118 -9.69 6.16 -28.29
N ARG A 119 -8.64 6.80 -27.78
CA ARG A 119 -7.34 6.87 -28.45
C ARG A 119 -6.67 5.49 -28.53
N ILE A 120 -6.69 4.72 -27.44
CA ILE A 120 -6.19 3.33 -27.41
C ILE A 120 -6.95 2.47 -28.45
N GLU A 121 -8.27 2.61 -28.54
CA GLU A 121 -9.08 1.91 -29.54
C GLU A 121 -8.64 2.24 -30.96
N ARG A 122 -8.47 3.52 -31.28
CA ARG A 122 -8.02 3.96 -32.61
C ARG A 122 -6.61 3.50 -32.94
N ALA A 123 -5.69 3.60 -31.98
CA ALA A 123 -4.30 3.23 -32.17
C ALA A 123 -4.16 1.72 -32.45
N THR A 124 -4.86 0.89 -31.67
CA THR A 124 -4.78 -0.58 -31.77
C THR A 124 -5.71 -1.18 -32.82
N GLY A 125 -6.75 -0.45 -33.25
CA GLY A 125 -7.81 -0.98 -34.11
C GLY A 125 -8.67 -2.05 -33.42
N GLN A 126 -8.58 -2.16 -32.09
CA GLN A 126 -9.22 -3.21 -31.30
C GLN A 126 -10.08 -2.60 -30.20
N ARG A 127 -11.19 -3.28 -29.87
CA ARG A 127 -12.06 -2.87 -28.77
C ARG A 127 -11.25 -2.80 -27.46
N PRO A 128 -11.26 -1.67 -26.71
CA PRO A 128 -10.50 -1.52 -25.47
C PRO A 128 -10.83 -2.60 -24.46
N HIS A 129 -9.86 -3.13 -23.72
CA HIS A 129 -10.11 -4.17 -22.71
C HIS A 129 -11.21 -3.77 -21.73
N HIS A 130 -12.00 -4.73 -21.23
CA HIS A 130 -13.07 -4.41 -20.28
C HIS A 130 -12.56 -3.83 -18.96
N PHE A 131 -11.29 -4.05 -18.61
CA PHE A 131 -10.67 -3.41 -17.46
C PHE A 131 -10.48 -1.89 -17.63
N LEU A 132 -10.24 -1.41 -18.85
CA LEU A 132 -10.26 0.03 -19.14
C LEU A 132 -11.70 0.56 -19.11
N ARG A 133 -12.62 -0.13 -19.81
CA ARG A 133 -14.02 0.31 -19.93
C ARG A 133 -14.79 0.35 -18.60
N ARG A 134 -14.36 -0.44 -17.62
CA ARG A 134 -14.97 -0.52 -16.28
C ARG A 134 -14.16 0.21 -15.20
N GLY A 135 -13.08 0.91 -15.56
CA GLY A 135 -12.25 1.65 -14.60
C GLY A 135 -11.52 0.76 -13.59
N ILE A 136 -11.15 -0.47 -13.97
CA ILE A 136 -10.28 -1.34 -13.14
C ILE A 136 -8.82 -0.89 -13.30
N PHE A 137 -8.39 -0.63 -14.53
CA PHE A 137 -7.23 0.22 -14.79
C PHE A 137 -7.75 1.64 -14.97
N PHE A 138 -7.52 2.49 -13.95
CA PHE A 138 -8.18 3.80 -13.82
C PHE A 138 -7.20 4.98 -13.86
N SER A 139 -5.89 4.73 -13.75
CA SER A 139 -4.85 5.74 -13.64
C SER A 139 -3.66 5.38 -14.52
N HIS A 140 -2.93 6.38 -15.01
CA HIS A 140 -1.73 6.20 -15.82
C HIS A 140 -0.68 7.30 -15.55
N ARG A 141 0.53 7.09 -16.09
CA ARG A 141 1.55 8.12 -16.31
C ARG A 141 2.06 7.96 -17.73
N ASP A 142 2.19 9.06 -18.47
CA ASP A 142 2.78 9.12 -19.82
C ASP A 142 2.24 8.16 -20.89
N MET A 143 1.06 7.56 -20.68
CA MET A 143 0.41 6.73 -21.70
C MET A 143 0.19 7.46 -23.03
N ASN A 144 -0.03 8.79 -23.01
CA ASN A 144 -0.09 9.59 -24.23
C ASN A 144 1.23 9.56 -25.01
N GLN A 145 2.38 9.60 -24.33
CA GLN A 145 3.69 9.52 -24.98
C GLN A 145 3.93 8.14 -25.60
N VAL A 146 3.47 7.07 -24.94
CA VAL A 146 3.50 5.71 -25.50
C VAL A 146 2.66 5.63 -26.77
N LEU A 147 1.46 6.21 -26.76
CA LEU A 147 0.60 6.26 -27.94
C LEU A 147 1.20 7.13 -29.05
N ASP A 148 1.78 8.29 -28.73
CA ASP A 148 2.52 9.12 -29.69
C ASP A 148 3.63 8.30 -30.36
N ALA A 149 4.43 7.57 -29.58
CA ALA A 149 5.50 6.72 -30.11
C ALA A 149 4.95 5.63 -31.03
N TYR A 150 3.91 4.91 -30.58
CA TYR A 150 3.31 3.81 -31.32
C TYR A 150 2.67 4.28 -32.65
N GLU A 151 1.93 5.38 -32.62
CA GLU A 151 1.32 6.01 -33.79
C GLU A 151 2.40 6.44 -34.82
N ASN A 152 3.55 6.91 -34.32
CA ASN A 152 4.73 7.28 -35.13
C ASN A 152 5.67 6.10 -35.44
N LYS A 153 5.22 4.84 -35.25
CA LYS A 153 5.99 3.62 -35.56
C LYS A 153 7.32 3.50 -34.81
N LYS A 154 7.45 4.18 -33.67
CA LYS A 154 8.57 4.02 -32.75
C LYS A 154 8.30 2.84 -31.82
N PRO A 155 9.30 1.99 -31.57
CA PRO A 155 9.13 0.82 -30.71
C PRO A 155 8.99 1.22 -29.24
N PHE A 156 8.26 0.42 -28.49
CA PHE A 156 8.26 0.39 -27.03
C PHE A 156 8.15 -1.07 -26.57
N TYR A 157 8.29 -1.33 -25.27
CA TYR A 157 8.14 -2.66 -24.69
C TYR A 157 7.32 -2.59 -23.39
N LEU A 158 6.79 -3.74 -22.98
CA LEU A 158 6.07 -3.90 -21.72
C LEU A 158 6.99 -4.46 -20.64
N TYR A 159 6.79 -3.98 -19.41
CA TYR A 159 7.44 -4.50 -18.22
C TYR A 159 6.41 -4.65 -17.11
N THR A 160 6.43 -5.81 -16.45
CA THR A 160 5.67 -6.09 -15.22
C THR A 160 6.49 -7.02 -14.36
N GLY A 161 6.08 -7.24 -13.11
CA GLY A 161 6.81 -8.15 -12.22
C GLY A 161 5.92 -8.86 -11.22
N ARG A 162 6.53 -9.82 -10.53
CA ARG A 162 5.93 -10.57 -9.43
C ARG A 162 7.01 -10.96 -8.44
N GLY A 163 6.82 -10.59 -7.18
CA GLY A 163 7.63 -11.12 -6.08
C GLY A 163 7.09 -12.47 -5.60
N PRO A 164 7.81 -13.59 -5.74
CA PRO A 164 7.34 -14.93 -5.38
C PRO A 164 7.27 -15.11 -3.86
N SER A 165 6.16 -14.66 -3.26
CA SER A 165 6.02 -14.59 -1.81
C SER A 165 5.59 -15.89 -1.13
N SER A 166 5.05 -16.85 -1.89
CA SER A 166 4.49 -18.13 -1.43
C SER A 166 4.23 -19.03 -2.65
N GLU A 167 4.08 -20.33 -2.44
CA GLU A 167 3.78 -21.31 -3.51
C GLU A 167 2.49 -20.98 -4.29
N ALA A 168 1.48 -20.39 -3.62
CA ALA A 168 0.18 -20.13 -4.22
C ALA A 168 0.01 -18.68 -4.70
N MET A 169 -0.47 -18.52 -5.94
CA MET A 169 -1.05 -17.28 -6.44
C MET A 169 -2.57 -17.29 -6.22
N HIS A 170 -3.14 -16.15 -5.79
CA HIS A 170 -4.59 -15.95 -5.81
C HIS A 170 -5.06 -15.17 -7.05
N VAL A 171 -6.38 -15.16 -7.29
CA VAL A 171 -7.03 -14.54 -8.45
C VAL A 171 -6.68 -13.05 -8.65
N GLY A 172 -6.42 -12.32 -7.57
CA GLY A 172 -5.97 -10.92 -7.64
C GLY A 172 -4.68 -10.73 -8.46
N HIS A 173 -3.76 -11.71 -8.44
CA HIS A 173 -2.53 -11.64 -9.22
C HIS A 173 -2.78 -11.77 -10.72
N LEU A 174 -3.92 -12.32 -11.15
CA LEU A 174 -4.21 -12.49 -12.57
C LEU A 174 -4.55 -11.16 -13.25
N ILE A 175 -5.08 -10.16 -12.52
CA ILE A 175 -5.53 -8.88 -13.09
C ILE A 175 -4.43 -8.17 -13.90
N PRO A 176 -3.22 -7.93 -13.36
CA PRO A 176 -2.14 -7.31 -14.13
C PRO A 176 -1.69 -8.18 -15.31
N PHE A 177 -1.55 -9.50 -15.14
CA PHE A 177 -1.08 -10.38 -16.23
C PHE A 177 -2.08 -10.53 -17.36
N ILE A 178 -3.39 -10.62 -17.08
CA ILE A 178 -4.44 -10.64 -18.10
C ILE A 178 -4.39 -9.34 -18.91
N PHE A 179 -4.24 -8.20 -18.24
CA PHE A 179 -4.16 -6.92 -18.92
C PHE A 179 -2.89 -6.77 -19.75
N THR A 180 -1.74 -7.15 -19.20
CA THR A 180 -0.45 -7.14 -19.90
C THR A 180 -0.46 -8.06 -21.11
N LYS A 181 -1.07 -9.25 -21.01
CA LYS A 181 -1.24 -10.14 -22.15
C LYS A 181 -2.08 -9.48 -23.25
N TRP A 182 -3.21 -8.86 -22.89
CA TRP A 182 -4.02 -8.13 -23.85
C TRP A 182 -3.24 -6.97 -24.50
N LEU A 183 -2.48 -6.19 -23.72
CA LEU A 183 -1.62 -5.13 -24.24
C LEU A 183 -0.58 -5.68 -25.23
N GLN A 184 0.08 -6.80 -24.87
CA GLN A 184 1.05 -7.46 -25.74
C GLN A 184 0.40 -7.88 -27.07
N ASP A 185 -0.78 -8.47 -27.03
CA ASP A 185 -1.49 -8.93 -28.23
C ASP A 185 -1.89 -7.73 -29.13
N VAL A 186 -2.46 -6.66 -28.57
CA VAL A 186 -3.01 -5.55 -29.37
C VAL A 186 -1.96 -4.56 -29.85
N PHE A 187 -0.85 -4.40 -29.12
CA PHE A 187 0.26 -3.54 -29.54
C PHE A 187 1.36 -4.32 -30.28
N ASN A 188 1.40 -5.65 -30.17
CA ASN A 188 2.42 -6.52 -30.74
C ASN A 188 3.85 -6.09 -30.36
N VAL A 189 4.11 -6.04 -29.04
CA VAL A 189 5.37 -5.55 -28.46
C VAL A 189 6.06 -6.61 -27.59
N PRO A 190 7.39 -6.53 -27.43
CA PRO A 190 8.10 -7.40 -26.50
C PRO A 190 7.67 -7.15 -25.05
N LEU A 191 7.74 -8.19 -24.22
CA LEU A 191 7.38 -8.18 -22.81
C LEU A 191 8.50 -8.77 -21.97
N VAL A 192 8.86 -8.08 -20.90
CA VAL A 192 9.75 -8.60 -19.85
C VAL A 192 8.95 -8.76 -18.56
N ILE A 193 9.04 -9.93 -17.92
CA ILE A 193 8.43 -10.21 -16.62
C ILE A 193 9.56 -10.45 -15.62
N GLN A 194 9.71 -9.57 -14.63
CA GLN A 194 10.69 -9.77 -13.56
C GLN A 194 10.08 -10.61 -12.43
N MET A 195 10.81 -11.66 -12.02
CA MET A 195 10.56 -12.36 -10.77
C MET A 195 11.53 -11.79 -9.74
N THR A 196 11.00 -11.16 -8.67
CA THR A 196 11.82 -10.52 -7.63
C THR A 196 12.02 -11.47 -6.44
N ASP A 197 12.62 -12.63 -6.73
CA ASP A 197 13.02 -13.63 -5.73
C ASP A 197 14.04 -13.05 -4.74
N ASP A 198 14.99 -12.26 -5.22
CA ASP A 198 15.94 -11.47 -4.43
C ASP A 198 15.27 -10.55 -3.39
N GLU A 199 14.24 -9.80 -3.77
CA GLU A 199 13.44 -8.96 -2.87
C GLU A 199 12.78 -9.81 -1.78
N LYS A 200 12.29 -11.01 -2.13
CA LYS A 200 11.64 -11.91 -1.16
C LYS A 200 12.65 -12.59 -0.25
N TYR A 201 13.83 -12.93 -0.74
CA TYR A 201 14.95 -13.36 0.11
C TYR A 201 15.32 -12.30 1.14
N LEU A 202 15.37 -11.02 0.75
CA LEU A 202 15.74 -9.93 1.65
C LEU A 202 14.66 -9.59 2.69
N TRP A 203 13.37 -9.73 2.35
CA TRP A 203 12.26 -9.32 3.22
C TRP A 203 11.54 -10.45 3.94
N LYS A 204 11.80 -11.70 3.56
CA LYS A 204 11.21 -12.88 4.22
C LYS A 204 12.30 -13.75 4.80
N ASP A 205 11.92 -14.58 5.76
CA ASP A 205 12.79 -15.61 6.31
C ASP A 205 12.82 -16.83 5.37
N LEU A 206 13.43 -16.64 4.19
CA LEU A 206 13.58 -17.66 3.15
C LEU A 206 15.06 -17.82 2.80
N THR A 207 15.47 -19.03 2.46
CA THR A 207 16.76 -19.25 1.81
C THR A 207 16.70 -18.83 0.33
N LEU A 208 17.85 -18.68 -0.34
CA LEU A 208 17.88 -18.39 -1.78
C LEU A 208 17.14 -19.45 -2.59
N ASP A 209 17.33 -20.73 -2.26
CA ASP A 209 16.67 -21.84 -2.96
C ASP A 209 15.15 -21.87 -2.73
N GLN A 210 14.65 -21.29 -1.63
CA GLN A 210 13.21 -21.18 -1.35
C GLN A 210 12.56 -19.96 -2.01
N ALA A 211 13.36 -18.96 -2.37
CA ALA A 211 12.87 -17.77 -3.05
C ALA A 211 12.71 -18.00 -4.57
N TYR A 212 13.46 -18.95 -5.12
CA TYR A 212 13.49 -19.34 -6.54
C TYR A 212 12.31 -20.21 -6.96
#